data_AF-A0A132F8M3-F1
#
_entry.id   AF-A0A132F8M3-F1
#
_cell.length_a   1.000
_cell.length_b   1.000
_cell.length_c   1.000
_cell.angle_alpha   90.00
_cell.angle_beta   90.00
_cell.angle_gamma   90.00
#
_symmetry.space_group_name_H-M   'P 1'
#
loop_
_entity.id
_entity.type
_entity.pdbx_description
1 polymer ?
#
loop_
_entity_poly.entity_id
_entity_poly.type
_entity_poly.pdbx_seq_one_letter_code
_entity_poly.pdbx_strand_id
1 'polypeptide(L)'
;MSMHVYRGFEIYPLIYPHVSAPSGCAHNYDGGFDAAVRICLRGTADTLTQSKTFRLRDDAPFDTAGDARRASLRYAENIIDQHPEMPEFFANAL
;
A
#
# COMPACT_ATOMS: atom_id res chain seq x y z
N MET A 1 9.51 7.64 -4.97
CA MET A 1 8.40 7.19 -4.11
C MET A 1 8.22 8.21 -3.00
N SER A 2 7.13 8.99 -3.01
CA SER A 2 6.87 9.92 -1.89
C SER A 2 6.07 9.19 -0.81
N MET A 3 6.65 9.09 0.37
CA MET A 3 6.02 8.60 1.60
C MET A 3 4.89 9.56 2.02
N HIS A 4 3.77 9.02 2.51
CA HIS A 4 2.67 9.78 3.12
C HIS A 4 2.61 9.49 4.61
N VAL A 5 2.27 10.47 5.45
CA VAL A 5 2.18 10.30 6.91
C VAL A 5 0.76 10.56 7.37
N TYR A 6 0.18 9.61 8.10
CA TYR A 6 -1.18 9.69 8.62
C TYR A 6 -1.26 9.14 10.04
N ARG A 7 -1.77 9.93 10.99
CA ARG A 7 -1.93 9.57 12.41
C ARG A 7 -0.71 8.91 13.08
N GLY A 8 0.50 9.33 12.70
CA GLY A 8 1.76 8.79 13.26
C GLY A 8 2.33 7.57 12.52
N PHE A 9 1.66 7.10 11.46
CA PHE A 9 2.14 6.03 10.59
C PHE A 9 2.74 6.57 9.30
N GLU A 10 3.74 5.86 8.78
CA GLU A 10 4.24 6.06 7.43
C GLU A 10 3.51 5.13 6.46
N ILE A 11 3.04 5.66 5.34
CA ILE A 11 2.30 4.96 4.30
C ILE A 11 3.11 5.00 3.00
N TYR A 12 3.37 3.81 2.45
CA TYR A 12 4.14 3.60 1.24
C TYR A 12 3.29 2.89 0.19
N PRO A 13 2.73 3.63 -0.79
CA PRO A 13 2.10 3.05 -1.97
C PRO A 13 3.07 2.18 -2.79
N LEU A 14 2.63 0.99 -3.16
CA LEU A 14 3.35 0.03 -4.00
C LEU A 14 2.51 -0.25 -5.24
N ILE A 15 2.82 0.41 -6.35
CA ILE A 15 2.06 0.33 -7.60
C ILE A 15 2.87 -0.48 -8.60
N TYR A 16 2.24 -1.48 -9.22
CA TYR A 16 2.91 -2.37 -10.16
C TYR A 16 1.96 -2.75 -11.32
N PRO A 17 2.50 -3.06 -12.52
CA PRO A 17 1.69 -3.54 -13.63
C PRO A 17 0.92 -4.80 -13.24
N HIS A 18 -0.36 -4.86 -13.60
CA HIS A 18 -1.19 -6.04 -13.36
C HIS A 18 -0.71 -7.23 -14.20
N VAL A 19 -0.29 -6.96 -15.45
CA VAL A 19 0.32 -7.95 -16.35
C VAL A 19 1.77 -7.60 -16.60
N SER A 20 2.65 -8.60 -16.51
CA SER A 20 4.05 -8.47 -16.90
C SER A 20 4.17 -7.92 -18.33
N ALA A 21 5.13 -7.04 -18.54
CA ALA A 21 5.40 -6.56 -19.89
C ALA A 21 5.82 -7.72 -20.80
N PRO A 22 5.30 -7.80 -22.05
CA PRO A 22 5.83 -8.71 -23.04
C PRO A 22 7.34 -8.48 -23.21
N SER A 23 8.09 -9.54 -23.51
CA SER A 23 9.54 -9.51 -23.67
C SER A 23 9.98 -8.34 -24.56
N GLY A 24 10.77 -7.42 -24.01
CA GLY A 24 11.29 -6.24 -24.73
C GLY A 24 10.58 -4.92 -24.43
N CYS A 25 9.46 -4.92 -23.71
CA CYS A 25 8.80 -3.70 -23.23
C CYS A 25 9.05 -3.49 -21.73
N ALA A 26 9.19 -2.23 -21.31
CA ALA A 26 9.37 -1.91 -19.89
C ALA A 26 8.06 -2.08 -19.09
N HIS A 27 6.89 -1.79 -19.70
CA HIS A 27 5.56 -1.85 -19.07
C HIS A 27 4.47 -2.24 -20.08
N ASN A 28 3.45 -2.97 -19.63
CA ASN A 28 2.20 -3.19 -20.36
C ASN A 28 1.14 -2.23 -19.83
N TYR A 29 0.98 -1.06 -20.48
CA TYR A 29 0.01 -0.04 -20.05
C TYR A 29 -1.45 -0.44 -20.31
N ASP A 30 -1.69 -1.37 -21.25
CA ASP A 30 -3.04 -1.85 -21.58
C ASP A 30 -3.56 -2.87 -20.55
N GLY A 31 -2.65 -3.47 -19.77
CA GLY A 31 -2.99 -4.45 -18.74
C GLY A 31 -3.49 -3.85 -17.42
N GLY A 32 -3.38 -2.53 -17.25
CA GLY A 32 -3.70 -1.85 -15.99
C GLY A 32 -2.67 -2.06 -14.88
N PHE A 33 -3.00 -1.56 -13.69
CA PHE A 33 -2.13 -1.55 -12.52
C PHE A 33 -2.81 -2.19 -11.31
N ASP A 34 -2.04 -2.93 -10.54
CA ASP A 34 -2.42 -3.36 -9.21
C ASP A 34 -1.78 -2.44 -8.17
N ALA A 35 -2.37 -2.46 -6.97
CA ALA A 35 -1.87 -1.70 -5.84
C ALA A 35 -1.67 -2.60 -4.60
N ALA A 36 -0.60 -2.32 -3.89
CA ALA A 36 -0.46 -2.66 -2.49
C ALA A 36 -0.02 -1.42 -1.71
N VAL A 37 -0.10 -1.49 -0.40
CA VAL A 37 0.37 -0.41 0.49
C VAL A 37 1.08 -1.01 1.68
N ARG A 38 2.26 -0.48 1.99
CA ARG A 38 2.99 -0.81 3.22
C ARG A 38 2.77 0.30 4.24
N ILE A 39 2.27 -0.08 5.41
CA ILE A 39 2.07 0.81 6.56
C ILE A 39 3.17 0.49 7.56
N CYS A 40 3.87 1.51 8.05
CA CYS A 40 4.93 1.38 9.05
C CYS A 40 4.60 2.20 10.30
N LEU A 41 4.72 1.60 11.47
CA LEU A 41 4.82 2.31 12.74
C LEU A 41 6.30 2.48 13.08
N ARG A 42 6.73 3.73 13.25
CA ARG A 42 8.06 4.01 13.81
C ARG A 42 7.98 3.92 15.33
N GLY A 43 8.73 2.98 15.91
CA GLY A 43 8.99 2.96 17.34
C GLY A 43 9.76 4.21 17.79
N THR A 44 9.51 4.67 19.02
CA THR A 44 10.10 5.89 19.59
C THR A 44 11.55 5.74 20.06
N ALA A 45 12.10 4.52 20.10
CA ALA A 45 13.47 4.27 20.55
C ALA A 45 14.09 3.06 19.81
N ASP A 46 14.61 3.31 18.61
CA ASP A 46 15.64 2.54 17.87
C ASP A 46 15.57 1.00 17.82
N THR A 47 14.46 0.35 18.17
CA THR A 47 14.46 -1.10 18.39
C THR A 47 13.37 -1.91 17.70
N LEU A 48 12.38 -1.33 17.01
CA LEU A 48 11.62 -2.06 15.97
C LEU A 48 10.78 -1.11 15.12
N THR A 49 11.00 -1.09 13.80
CA THR A 49 9.99 -0.57 12.86
C THR A 49 9.05 -1.72 12.54
N GLN A 50 7.82 -1.69 13.05
CA GLN A 50 6.80 -2.66 12.66
C GLN A 50 6.20 -2.19 11.33
N SER A 51 6.16 -3.08 10.34
CA SER A 51 5.55 -2.77 9.04
C SER A 51 4.71 -3.93 8.54
N LYS A 52 3.66 -3.60 7.78
CA LYS A 52 2.78 -4.57 7.18
C LYS A 52 2.34 -4.10 5.81
N THR A 53 2.31 -5.03 4.86
CA THR A 53 1.90 -4.77 3.49
C THR A 53 0.53 -5.37 3.26
N PHE A 54 -0.37 -4.58 2.69
CA PHE A 54 -1.71 -4.99 2.31
C PHE A 54 -1.87 -4.85 0.81
N ARG A 55 -2.34 -5.90 0.14
CA ARG A 55 -2.70 -5.83 -1.27
C ARG A 55 -4.15 -5.34 -1.38
N LEU A 56 -4.39 -4.38 -2.26
CA LEU A 56 -5.74 -3.98 -2.61
C LEU A 56 -6.32 -5.08 -3.51
N ARG A 57 -7.38 -5.73 -3.03
CA ARG A 57 -8.14 -6.73 -3.79
C ARG A 57 -9.36 -6.02 -4.36
N ASP A 58 -9.24 -5.54 -5.60
CA ASP A 58 -10.37 -5.04 -6.39
C ASP A 58 -10.75 -6.08 -7.46
N ASP A 59 -11.98 -6.00 -7.96
CA ASP A 59 -12.51 -6.93 -8.98
C ASP A 59 -11.83 -6.76 -10.35
N ALA A 60 -11.17 -5.62 -10.58
CA ALA A 60 -10.44 -5.28 -11.79
C ALA A 60 -9.20 -4.44 -11.49
N PRO A 61 -8.15 -4.49 -12.34
CA PRO A 61 -7.00 -3.61 -12.21
C PRO A 61 -7.38 -2.14 -12.44
N PHE A 62 -6.57 -1.23 -11.89
CA PHE A 62 -6.73 0.20 -12.10
C PHE A 62 -6.24 0.62 -13.48
N ASP A 63 -6.97 1.51 -14.15
CA ASP A 63 -6.61 2.04 -15.47
C ASP A 63 -5.27 2.79 -15.46
N THR A 64 -4.97 3.49 -14.35
CA THR A 64 -3.73 4.27 -14.24
C THR A 64 -3.02 4.04 -12.91
N ALA A 65 -1.68 4.16 -12.93
CA ALA A 65 -0.86 4.15 -11.73
C ALA A 65 -1.25 5.26 -10.73
N GLY A 66 -1.77 6.38 -11.23
CA GLY A 66 -2.28 7.48 -10.40
C GLY A 66 -3.52 7.09 -9.61
N ASP A 67 -4.44 6.35 -10.23
CA ASP A 67 -5.67 5.86 -9.59
C ASP A 67 -5.33 4.79 -8.54
N ALA A 68 -4.50 3.82 -8.93
CA ALA A 68 -3.97 2.79 -8.05
C ALA A 68 -3.30 3.39 -6.80
N ARG A 69 -2.51 4.46 -7.00
CA ARG A 69 -1.88 5.20 -5.90
C ARG A 69 -2.89 5.84 -4.97
N ARG A 70 -3.88 6.58 -5.49
CA ARG A 70 -4.90 7.23 -4.65
C ARG A 70 -5.73 6.21 -3.88
N ALA A 71 -6.09 5.10 -4.52
CA ALA A 71 -6.78 3.99 -3.88
C ALA A 71 -5.93 3.41 -2.73
N SER A 72 -4.64 3.18 -2.96
CA SER A 72 -3.73 2.63 -1.94
C SER A 72 -3.60 3.52 -0.69
N LEU A 73 -3.60 4.84 -0.87
CA LEU A 73 -3.54 5.79 0.24
C LEU A 73 -4.84 5.76 1.06
N ARG A 74 -5.99 5.85 0.38
CA ARG A 74 -7.31 5.80 1.03
C ARG A 74 -7.52 4.48 1.77
N TYR A 75 -7.08 3.37 1.18
CA TYR A 75 -7.17 2.07 1.81
C TYR A 75 -6.34 2.00 3.10
N ALA A 76 -5.12 2.54 3.11
CA ALA A 76 -4.30 2.62 4.32
C ALA A 76 -4.88 3.53 5.40
N GLU A 77 -5.39 4.71 5.03
CA GLU A 77 -6.06 5.62 5.97
C GLU A 77 -7.26 4.94 6.63
N ASN A 78 -8.09 4.24 5.85
CA ASN A 78 -9.24 3.49 6.36
C ASN A 78 -8.83 2.38 7.34
N ILE A 79 -7.72 1.67 7.08
CA ILE A 79 -7.19 0.65 8.01
C ILE A 79 -6.77 1.31 9.33
N ILE A 80 -6.04 2.42 9.25
CA ILE A 80 -5.55 3.13 10.44
C ILE A 80 -6.70 3.69 11.26
N ASP A 81 -7.70 4.28 10.62
CA ASP A 81 -8.89 4.85 11.29
C ASP A 81 -9.73 3.78 11.99
N GLN A 82 -9.74 2.54 11.49
CA GLN A 82 -10.42 1.40 12.14
C GLN A 82 -9.64 0.82 13.34
N HIS A 83 -8.37 1.21 13.55
CA HIS A 83 -7.51 0.68 14.61
C HIS A 83 -6.78 1.78 15.41
N PRO A 84 -7.50 2.67 16.11
CA PRO A 84 -6.93 3.86 16.74
C PRO A 84 -6.05 3.62 17.98
N GLU A 85 -6.14 2.47 18.67
CA GLU A 85 -5.47 2.21 19.97
C GLU A 85 -4.43 1.05 19.99
N MET A 86 -3.88 0.71 18.83
CA MET A 86 -2.71 -0.17 18.55
C MET A 86 -2.07 -1.05 19.66
N PRO A 87 -2.50 -2.31 19.89
CA PRO A 87 -1.76 -3.20 20.81
C PRO A 87 -0.70 -4.14 20.20
N GLU A 88 -0.91 -4.70 19.00
CA GLU A 88 0.03 -5.69 18.39
C GLU A 88 0.12 -5.45 16.86
N PHE A 89 0.32 -4.19 16.47
CA PHE A 89 0.36 -3.60 15.11
C PHE A 89 -0.71 -4.00 14.11
N PHE A 90 -0.92 -5.28 13.77
CA PHE A 90 -2.08 -5.81 13.02
C PHE A 90 -2.20 -7.36 13.21
N ALA A 91 -2.15 -7.86 14.45
CA ALA A 91 -1.82 -9.24 14.89
C ALA A 91 -2.39 -10.46 14.15
N ASN A 92 -3.40 -10.36 13.28
CA ASN A 92 -3.85 -11.45 12.40
C ASN A 92 -4.58 -10.88 11.16
N ALA A 93 -3.98 -9.96 10.40
CA ALA A 93 -4.70 -9.43 9.24
C ALA A 93 -4.94 -10.53 8.18
N LEU A 94 -6.17 -11.08 8.24
CA LEU A 94 -6.98 -11.88 7.31
C LEU A 94 -6.26 -12.85 6.37
#